data_AF-A0A2C9WTF4-F1
#
_entry.id   AF-A0A2C9WTF4-F1
#
_cell.length_a   1.000
_cell.length_b   1.000
_cell.length_c   1.000
_cell.angle_alpha   90.00
_cell.angle_beta   90.00
_cell.angle_gamma   90.00
#
_symmetry.space_group_name_H-M   'P 1'
#
loop_
_entity.id
_entity.type
_entity.pdbx_description
1 polymer ?
#
loop_
_entity_poly.entity_id
_entity_poly.type
_entity_poly.pdbx_seq_one_letter_code
_entity_poly.pdbx_strand_id
1 'polypeptide(L)' 'MGTDNKSNLVIIYTVDSGQIRLPVTAEDIYTNGTIDRKKVITLAASNEVDNNRSILNPVVVDLDKNIIL' A
#
# COMPACT_ATOMS: atom_id res chain seq x y z
N MET A 1 -20.49 -14.96 1.94
CA MET A 1 -20.46 -13.49 2.03
C MET A 1 -19.11 -13.05 1.48
N GLY A 2 -19.06 -12.68 0.20
CA GLY A 2 -17.89 -12.01 -0.36
C GLY A 2 -18.02 -10.55 0.01
N THR A 3 -17.19 -10.08 0.93
CA THR A 3 -17.06 -8.64 1.16
C THR A 3 -16.39 -8.12 -0.10
N ASP A 4 -17.14 -7.44 -0.97
CA ASP A 4 -16.59 -6.69 -2.10
C ASP A 4 -15.71 -5.59 -1.53
N ASN A 5 -14.48 -5.96 -1.19
CA ASN A 5 -13.49 -5.13 -0.52
C ASN A 5 -12.81 -4.23 -1.57
N LYS A 6 -13.63 -3.46 -2.30
CA LYS A 6 -13.19 -2.29 -3.08
C LYS A 6 -12.82 -1.13 -2.15
N SER A 7 -12.20 -1.43 -1.01
CA SER A 7 -11.58 -0.41 -0.19
C SER A 7 -10.50 0.25 -1.06
N ASN A 8 -10.58 1.56 -1.25
CA ASN A 8 -9.55 2.34 -1.93
C ASN A 8 -8.30 2.40 -1.03
N LEU A 9 -7.59 1.27 -0.93
CA LEU A 9 -6.37 1.16 -0.17
C LEU A 9 -5.22 1.70 -1.00
N VAL A 10 -4.36 2.48 -0.36
CA VAL A 10 -3.15 3.02 -0.99
C VAL A 10 -1.97 2.74 -0.08
N ILE A 11 -0.90 2.18 -0.65
CA ILE A 11 0.41 2.16 -0.01
C ILE A 11 1.08 3.50 -0.32
N ILE A 12 1.40 4.25 0.72
CA ILE A 12 2.14 5.51 0.65
C ILE A 12 3.57 5.25 1.13
N TYR A 13 4.56 5.58 0.32
CA TYR A 13 5.98 5.45 0.68
C TYR A 13 6.79 6.60 0.13
N THR A 14 7.98 6.81 0.69
CA THR A 14 8.91 7.87 0.23
C THR A 14 10.05 7.25 -0.55
N VAL A 15 10.41 7.89 -1.65
CA VAL A 15 11.62 7.64 -2.44
C VAL A 15 12.40 8.94 -2.61
N ASP A 16 13.57 8.88 -3.23
CA ASP A 16 14.45 10.04 -3.43
C ASP A 16 13.77 11.19 -4.20
N SER A 17 12.80 10.88 -5.07
CA SER A 17 12.03 11.87 -5.83
C SER A 17 10.76 12.38 -5.13
N GLY A 18 10.47 11.93 -3.90
CA GLY A 18 9.30 12.34 -3.13
C GLY A 18 8.39 11.18 -2.70
N GLN A 19 7.14 11.49 -2.37
CA GLN A 19 6.16 10.50 -1.92
C GLN A 19 5.43 9.86 -3.11
N ILE A 20 5.33 8.55 -3.11
CA ILE A 20 4.57 7.76 -4.09
C ILE A 20 3.34 7.17 -3.42
N ARG A 21 2.25 7.09 -4.20
CA ARG A 21 0.97 6.51 -3.81
C ARG A 21 0.68 5.36 -4.76
N LEU A 22 0.67 4.14 -4.23
CA LEU A 22 0.39 2.92 -4.97
C LEU A 22 -1.01 2.39 -4.60
N PRO A 23 -2.00 2.50 -5.49
CA PRO A 23 -3.31 1.87 -5.28
C PRO A 23 -3.17 0.35 -5.19
N VAL A 24 -3.81 -0.26 -4.21
CA VAL A 24 -3.82 -1.71 -4.00
C VAL A 24 -5.20 -2.17 -3.59
N THR A 25 -5.50 -3.44 -3.80
CA THR A 25 -6.71 -4.08 -3.29
C THR A 25 -6.45 -4.73 -1.93
N ALA A 26 -7.51 -5.08 -1.20
CA ALA A 26 -7.35 -5.80 0.05
C ALA A 26 -6.68 -7.17 -0.14
N GLU A 27 -6.94 -7.85 -1.27
CA GLU A 27 -6.36 -9.16 -1.56
C GLU A 27 -4.82 -9.11 -1.70
N ASP A 28 -4.31 -7.98 -2.15
CA ASP A 28 -2.87 -7.76 -2.38
C ASP A 28 -2.08 -7.67 -1.07
N ILE A 29 -2.68 -7.14 0.01
CA ILE A 29 -1.96 -6.81 1.24
C ILE A 29 -2.48 -7.53 2.48
N TYR A 30 -3.68 -8.12 2.44
CA TYR A 30 -4.19 -8.88 3.58
C TYR A 30 -3.73 -10.35 3.54
N THR A 31 -3.48 -10.89 4.72
CA THR A 31 -3.31 -12.32 4.98
C THR A 31 -4.10 -12.65 6.24
N ASN A 32 -5.07 -13.58 6.15
CA ASN A 32 -5.93 -13.99 7.27
C ASN A 32 -6.64 -12.81 7.97
N GLY A 33 -7.14 -11.85 7.20
CA GLY A 33 -7.87 -10.69 7.75
C GLY A 33 -7.00 -9.64 8.44
N THR A 34 -5.67 -9.78 8.43
CA THR A 34 -4.72 -8.76 8.93
C THR A 34 -3.84 -8.25 7.79
N ILE A 35 -3.41 -6.98 7.86
CA ILE A 35 -2.46 -6.43 6.88
C ILE A 35 -1.10 -7.13 7.05
N ASP A 36 -0.65 -7.76 5.99
CA ASP A 36 0.65 -8.40 5.91
C ASP A 36 1.72 -7.39 5.51
N ARG A 37 2.49 -6.95 6.52
CA ARG A 37 3.57 -5.98 6.33
C ARG A 37 4.59 -6.44 5.29
N LYS A 38 4.85 -7.75 5.14
CA LYS A 38 5.81 -8.23 4.14
C LYS A 38 5.28 -7.99 2.75
N LYS A 39 4.01 -8.30 2.48
CA LYS A 39 3.38 -8.03 1.18
C LYS A 39 3.40 -6.54 0.84
N VAL A 40 3.09 -5.67 1.81
CA VAL A 40 3.15 -4.21 1.64
C VAL A 40 4.55 -3.74 1.22
N ILE A 41 5.60 -4.20 1.92
CA ILE A 41 6.99 -3.86 1.59
C ILE A 41 7.37 -4.41 0.22
N THR A 42 7.03 -5.66 -0.09
CA THR A 42 7.35 -6.30 -1.37
C THR A 42 6.68 -5.56 -2.53
N LEU A 43 5.40 -5.20 -2.42
CA LEU A 43 4.69 -4.46 -3.48
C LEU A 43 5.30 -3.08 -3.73
N ALA A 44 5.57 -2.32 -2.66
CA ALA A 44 6.22 -1.03 -2.78
C ALA A 44 7.63 -1.15 -3.36
N ALA A 45 8.41 -2.15 -2.93
CA ALA A 45 9.75 -2.39 -3.45
C ALA A 45 9.72 -2.80 -4.92
N SER A 46 8.84 -3.74 -5.30
CA SER A 46 8.69 -4.20 -6.68
C SER A 46 8.32 -3.06 -7.63
N ASN A 47 7.50 -2.10 -7.21
CA ASN A 47 7.19 -0.92 -8.02
C ASN A 47 8.42 -0.03 -8.29
N GLU A 48 9.37 -0.01 -7.36
CA GLU A 48 10.56 0.84 -7.43
C GLU A 48 11.83 0.13 -7.93
N VAL A 49 11.80 -1.21 -8.07
CA VAL A 49 12.91 -2.00 -8.64
C VAL A 49 13.26 -1.49 -10.03
N ASP A 50 12.27 -1.23 -10.88
CA ASP A 50 12.47 -0.73 -12.25
C ASP A 50 13.13 0.65 -12.29
N ASN A 51 13.00 1.42 -11.19
CA ASN A 51 13.55 2.76 -11.05
C ASN A 51 14.86 2.77 -10.25
N ASN A 52 15.34 1.61 -9.78
CA ASN A 52 16.50 1.46 -8.89
C ASN A 52 16.42 2.37 -7.64
N ARG A 53 15.23 2.49 -7.06
CA ARG A 53 14.95 3.36 -5.91
C ARG A 53 14.73 2.55 -4.64
N SER A 54 15.19 3.10 -3.52
CA SER A 54 14.86 2.57 -2.21
C SER A 54 13.55 3.16 -1.71
N ILE A 55 12.70 2.31 -1.12
CA ILE A 55 11.50 2.76 -0.44
C ILE A 55 11.79 3.03 1.04
N LEU A 56 11.17 4.07 1.58
CA LEU A 56 11.22 4.40 3.00
C LEU A 56 9.80 4.48 3.56
N ASN A 57 9.62 3.86 4.73
CA ASN A 57 8.41 3.93 5.56
C ASN A 57 7.10 3.73 4.78
N PRO A 58 6.88 2.57 4.15
CA PRO A 58 5.58 2.28 3.52
C PRO A 58 4.47 2.20 4.57
N VAL A 59 3.38 2.93 4.34
CA VAL A 59 2.18 2.98 5.18
C VAL A 59 0.96 2.66 4.32
N VAL A 60 0.04 1.86 4.85
CA VAL A 60 -1.25 1.58 4.19
C VAL A 60 -2.29 2.57 4.69
N VAL A 61 -2.95 3.25 3.77
CA VAL A 61 -4.05 4.18 4.06
C VAL A 61 -5.32 3.67 3.38
N ASP A 62 -6.41 3.67 4.14
CA ASP A 62 -7.76 3.42 3.64
C ASP A 62 -8.41 4.78 3.30
N LEU A 63 -8.55 5.07 2.00
CA LEU A 63 -9.08 6.35 1.53
C LEU A 63 -10.60 6.47 1.69
N ASP A 64 -11.33 5.37 1.89
CA ASP A 64 -12.77 5.43 2.15
C ASP A 64 -13.05 5.89 3.59
N LYS A 65 -12.05 5.79 4.47
CA LYS A 65 -12.03 6.50 5.75
C LYS A 65 -11.45 7.90 5.53
N ASN A 66 -12.31 8.83 5.12
CA ASN A 66 -12.06 10.25 5.26
C ASN A 66 -11.74 10.54 6.74
N ILE A 67 -10.47 10.53 7.12
CA ILE A 67 -10.04 11.11 8.40
C ILE A 67 -10.11 12.62 8.17
N ILE A 68 -11.26 13.21 8.52
CA ILE A 68 -11.36 14.65 8.75
C ILE A 68 -10.52 14.90 10.00
N LEU A 69 -9.30 15.41 9.81
CA LEU A 69 -8.48 16.00 10.87
C LEU A 69 -8.93 17.44 11.11
#